data_AF-A0A139CW32-F1
#
_entry.id   AF-A0A139CW32-F1
#
_cell.length_a   1.000
_cell.length_b   1.000
_cell.length_c   1.000
_cell.angle_alpha   90.00
_cell.angle_beta   90.00
_cell.angle_gamma   90.00
#
_symmetry.space_group_name_H-M   'P 1'
#
loop_
_entity.id
_entity.type
_entity.pdbx_description
1 polymer ?
#
loop_
_entity_poly.entity_id
_entity_poly.type
_entity_poly.pdbx_seq_one_letter_code
_entity_poly.pdbx_strand_id
1 'polypeptide(L)'
;IFSYLNLTQLSIVKSEYEVAEGYLDLALLRRNTEKGNYDALIELKYIKAADYKEKGEALVEQKLKEASAQLERYGRAAEFKNRKDLKKWALVFAGTDAAEEIK
;
A
#
# COMPACT_ATOMS: atom_id res chain seq x y z
N ILE A 1 8.90 -5.73 -7.19
CA ILE A 1 9.01 -4.64 -6.19
C ILE A 1 9.48 -5.15 -4.82
N PHE A 2 8.85 -6.19 -4.24
CA PHE A 2 9.20 -6.75 -2.94
C PHE A 2 10.69 -7.11 -2.76
N SER A 3 11.29 -7.83 -3.73
CA SER A 3 12.70 -8.23 -3.64
C SER A 3 13.66 -7.05 -3.55
N TYR A 4 13.37 -5.95 -4.24
CA TYR A 4 14.17 -4.73 -4.18
C TYR A 4 13.97 -3.98 -2.86
N LEU A 5 12.74 -3.92 -2.35
CA LEU A 5 12.44 -3.34 -1.05
C LEU A 5 13.13 -4.10 0.08
N ASN A 6 13.36 -5.40 -0.03
CA ASN A 6 14.08 -6.17 0.99
C ASN A 6 15.59 -5.87 1.06
N LEU A 7 16.16 -5.18 0.07
CA LEU A 7 17.58 -4.80 0.08
C LEU A 7 17.87 -3.63 1.03
N THR A 8 16.86 -2.85 1.40
CA THR A 8 17.08 -1.70 2.29
C THR A 8 17.23 -2.13 3.76
N GLN A 9 18.17 -1.48 4.45
CA GLN A 9 18.35 -1.60 5.90
C GLN A 9 17.41 -0.68 6.70
N LEU A 10 16.58 0.12 6.05
CA LEU A 10 15.70 1.09 6.69
C LEU A 10 14.47 0.43 7.32
N SER A 11 13.94 -0.61 6.66
CA SER A 11 12.69 -1.27 7.02
C SER A 11 12.80 -2.79 6.90
N ILE A 12 11.97 -3.48 7.68
CA ILE A 12 11.58 -4.87 7.50
C ILE A 12 10.39 -4.84 6.55
N VAL A 13 10.46 -5.56 5.44
CA VAL A 13 9.38 -5.66 4.47
C VAL A 13 8.63 -6.95 4.71
N LYS A 14 7.31 -6.88 4.86
CA LYS A 14 6.42 -8.03 4.87
C LYS A 14 5.50 -7.95 3.66
N SER A 15 5.33 -9.04 2.93
CA SER A 15 4.35 -9.17 1.85
C SER A 15 3.23 -10.12 2.25
N GLU A 16 2.05 -9.96 1.65
CA GLU A 16 0.87 -10.78 1.96
C GLU A 16 0.67 -10.88 3.48
N TYR A 17 0.78 -9.74 4.15
CA TYR A 17 0.87 -9.69 5.59
C TYR A 17 -0.52 -9.89 6.20
N GLU A 18 -0.71 -11.04 6.84
CA GLU A 18 -1.94 -11.37 7.53
C GLU A 18 -2.13 -10.48 8.76
N VAL A 19 -3.29 -9.84 8.81
CA VAL A 19 -3.81 -9.09 9.95
C VAL A 19 -5.24 -9.52 10.20
N ALA A 20 -5.79 -9.18 11.36
CA ALA A 20 -7.18 -9.50 11.70
C ALA A 20 -8.22 -9.06 10.64
N GLU A 21 -7.88 -8.04 9.84
CA GLU A 21 -8.75 -7.45 8.82
C GLU A 21 -8.52 -7.98 7.38
N GLY A 22 -7.61 -8.95 7.18
CA GLY A 22 -7.31 -9.57 5.88
C GLY A 22 -5.82 -9.66 5.57
N TYR A 23 -5.48 -9.67 4.28
CA TYR A 23 -4.09 -9.73 3.79
C TYR A 23 -3.72 -8.39 3.16
N LEU A 24 -2.71 -7.74 3.73
CA LEU A 24 -2.12 -6.51 3.19
C LEU A 24 -1.01 -6.87 2.21
N ASP A 25 -1.00 -6.25 1.03
CA ASP A 25 0.01 -6.55 0.00
C ASP A 25 1.44 -6.34 0.52
N LEU A 26 1.71 -5.17 1.13
CA LEU A 26 3.02 -4.84 1.68
C LEU A 26 2.95 -3.99 2.96
N ALA A 27 3.75 -4.36 3.95
CA ALA A 27 4.05 -3.55 5.12
C ALA A 27 5.55 -3.25 5.20
N LEU A 28 5.91 -1.98 5.36
CA LEU A 28 7.24 -1.52 5.69
C LEU A 28 7.28 -1.16 7.17
N LEU A 29 8.00 -1.95 7.97
CA LEU A 29 8.12 -1.75 9.41
C LEU A 29 9.53 -1.32 9.76
N ARG A 30 9.68 -0.25 10.52
CA ARG A 30 10.99 0.28 10.89
C ARG A 30 11.78 -0.75 11.69
N ARG A 31 13.07 -0.85 11.37
CA ARG A 31 14.01 -1.64 12.20
C ARG A 31 14.36 -0.93 13.50
N ASN A 32 14.38 0.40 13.48
CA ASN A 32 14.67 1.24 14.64
C ASN A 32 13.77 2.49 14.59
N THR A 33 13.02 2.73 15.67
CA THR A 33 12.07 3.85 15.81
C THR A 33 12.74 5.21 16.05
N GLU A 34 14.04 5.25 16.38
CA GLU A 34 14.78 6.48 16.70
C GLU A 34 15.40 7.16 15.46
N LYS A 35 15.53 6.45 14.34
CA LYS A 35 16.22 6.95 13.12
C LYS A 35 15.33 7.77 12.17
N GLY A 36 14.15 8.21 12.61
CA GLY A 36 13.30 9.11 11.82
C GLY A 36 12.60 8.49 10.60
N ASN A 37 12.66 7.17 10.42
CA ASN A 37 11.83 6.48 9.43
C ASN A 37 10.37 6.42 9.92
N TYR A 38 9.45 6.05 9.03
CA TYR A 38 8.04 5.75 9.32
C TYR A 38 7.69 4.29 9.00
N ASP A 39 6.66 3.76 9.65
CA ASP A 39 6.01 2.52 9.23
C ASP A 39 5.07 2.85 8.06
N ALA A 40 4.92 1.97 7.07
CA ALA A 40 4.01 2.18 5.94
C ALA A 40 3.23 0.92 5.58
N LEU A 41 1.95 1.10 5.22
CA LEU A 41 1.12 0.08 4.58
C LEU A 41 0.95 0.47 3.11
N ILE A 42 1.13 -0.48 2.21
CA ILE A 42 1.02 -0.25 0.78
C ILE A 42 0.06 -1.29 0.19
N GLU A 43 -0.96 -0.80 -0.52
CA GLU A 43 -1.92 -1.62 -1.27
C GLU A 43 -1.72 -1.35 -2.77
N LEU A 44 -1.64 -2.41 -3.56
CA LEU A 44 -1.40 -2.40 -4.98
C LEU A 44 -2.69 -2.77 -5.73
N LYS A 45 -3.02 -2.02 -6.78
CA LYS A 45 -4.06 -2.40 -7.75
C LYS A 45 -3.50 -2.39 -9.16
N TYR A 46 -4.00 -3.31 -9.97
CA TYR A 46 -3.68 -3.38 -11.39
C TYR A 46 -4.95 -3.25 -12.23
N ILE A 47 -4.87 -2.42 -13.26
CA ILE A 47 -5.88 -2.23 -14.30
C ILE A 47 -5.25 -2.69 -15.61
N LYS A 48 -5.93 -3.60 -16.32
CA LYS A 48 -5.48 -4.05 -17.64
C LYS A 48 -5.59 -2.89 -18.65
N ALA A 49 -4.66 -2.83 -19.60
CA ALA A 49 -4.65 -1.78 -20.61
C ALA A 49 -5.97 -1.65 -21.40
N ALA A 50 -6.63 -2.78 -21.69
CA ALA A 50 -7.93 -2.78 -22.38
C ALA A 50 -9.03 -2.12 -21.52
N ASP A 51 -9.10 -2.46 -20.24
CA ASP A 51 -10.08 -1.90 -19.30
C ASP A 51 -9.82 -0.41 -19.07
N TYR A 52 -8.54 -0.02 -18.99
CA TYR A 52 -8.16 1.38 -18.89
C TYR A 52 -8.51 2.18 -20.14
N LYS A 53 -8.32 1.61 -21.34
CA LYS A 53 -8.72 2.28 -22.59
C LYS A 53 -10.23 2.52 -22.67
N GLU A 54 -11.03 1.62 -22.10
CA GLU A 54 -12.49 1.74 -22.07
C GLU A 54 -12.98 2.73 -21.02
N LYS A 55 -12.44 2.67 -19.80
CA LYS A 55 -13.00 3.35 -18.61
C LYS A 55 -12.15 4.52 -18.10
N GLY A 56 -10.91 4.61 -18.56
CA GLY A 56 -9.97 5.70 -18.25
C GLY A 56 -9.78 5.96 -16.76
N GLU A 57 -9.62 7.25 -16.44
CA GLU A 57 -9.39 7.77 -15.09
C GLU A 57 -10.50 7.40 -14.09
N ALA A 58 -11.74 7.23 -14.55
CA ALA A 58 -12.83 6.84 -13.64
C ALA A 58 -12.58 5.47 -13.00
N LEU A 59 -11.94 4.54 -13.72
CA LEU A 59 -11.56 3.24 -13.18
C LEU A 59 -10.36 3.36 -12.22
N VAL A 60 -9.42 4.27 -12.48
CA VAL A 60 -8.31 4.57 -11.58
C VAL A 60 -8.83 5.11 -10.26
N GLU A 61 -9.72 6.11 -10.30
CA GLU A 61 -10.33 6.70 -9.11
C GLU A 61 -11.12 5.64 -8.31
N GLN A 62 -11.87 4.77 -8.99
CA GLN A 62 -12.54 3.66 -8.34
C GLN A 62 -11.54 2.74 -7.60
N LYS A 63 -10.44 2.36 -8.25
CA LYS A 63 -9.42 1.47 -7.67
C LYS A 63 -8.68 2.12 -6.50
N LEU A 64 -8.41 3.42 -6.59
CA LEU A 64 -7.84 4.21 -5.49
C LEU A 64 -8.78 4.27 -4.29
N LYS A 65 -10.10 4.42 -4.50
CA LYS A 65 -11.11 4.37 -3.43
C LYS A 65 -11.17 3.00 -2.77
N GLU A 66 -11.17 1.93 -3.57
CA GLU A 66 -11.14 0.55 -3.07
C GLU A 66 -9.90 0.30 -2.20
N ALA A 67 -8.70 0.64 -2.72
CA ALA A 67 -7.44 0.48 -2.01
C ALA A 67 -7.37 1.34 -0.74
N SER A 68 -7.83 2.61 -0.81
CA SER A 68 -7.92 3.49 0.37
C SER A 68 -8.80 2.87 1.45
N ALA A 69 -9.96 2.32 1.10
CA ALA A 69 -10.85 1.68 2.06
C ALA A 69 -10.21 0.44 2.73
N GLN A 70 -9.46 -0.35 1.97
CA GLN A 70 -8.68 -1.47 2.52
C GLN A 70 -7.60 -0.99 3.49
N LEU A 71 -6.81 0.03 3.12
CA LEU A 71 -5.78 0.61 3.98
C LEU A 71 -6.34 1.21 5.28
N GLU A 72 -7.54 1.81 5.24
CA GLU A 72 -8.23 2.27 6.44
C GLU A 72 -8.72 1.14 7.34
N ARG A 73 -9.10 -0.01 6.77
CA ARG A 73 -9.39 -1.22 7.55
C ARG A 73 -8.12 -1.77 8.19
N TYR A 74 -7.05 -1.95 7.42
CA TYR A 74 -5.78 -2.45 7.95
C TYR A 74 -5.19 -1.53 9.03
N GLY A 75 -5.26 -0.21 8.85
CA GLY A 75 -4.81 0.75 9.86
C GLY A 75 -5.51 0.63 11.22
N ARG A 76 -6.71 0.03 11.27
CA ARG A 76 -7.46 -0.22 12.52
C ARG A 76 -7.14 -1.58 13.16
N ALA A 77 -6.39 -2.45 12.48
CA ALA A 77 -5.95 -3.72 13.03
C ALA A 77 -5.08 -3.52 14.28
N ALA A 78 -5.08 -4.49 15.20
CA ALA A 78 -4.43 -4.36 16.50
C ALA A 78 -2.93 -4.04 16.41
N GLU A 79 -2.29 -4.54 15.36
CA GLU A 79 -0.90 -4.35 14.98
C GLU A 79 -0.56 -2.88 14.67
N PHE A 80 -1.55 -2.12 14.19
CA PHE A 80 -1.35 -0.82 13.57
C PHE A 80 -2.10 0.34 14.25
N LYS A 81 -3.21 0.06 14.94
CA LYS A 81 -4.12 1.09 15.50
C LYS A 81 -3.48 2.14 16.41
N ASN A 82 -2.35 1.82 17.04
CA ASN A 82 -1.64 2.71 17.96
C ASN A 82 -0.42 3.41 17.32
N ARG A 83 -0.15 3.19 16.03
CA ARG A 83 0.97 3.77 15.28
C ARG A 83 0.60 5.17 14.80
N LYS A 84 1.11 6.21 15.48
CA LYS A 84 0.78 7.61 15.18
C LYS A 84 1.38 8.14 13.87
N ASP A 85 2.40 7.47 13.35
CA ASP A 85 3.18 7.86 12.17
C ASP A 85 3.11 6.82 11.05
N LEU A 86 2.01 6.07 10.99
CA LEU A 86 1.76 5.08 9.95
C LEU A 86 1.35 5.75 8.65
N LYS A 87 2.17 5.61 7.60
CA LYS A 87 1.84 6.04 6.24
C LYS A 87 1.01 4.97 5.52
N LYS A 88 0.10 5.40 4.66
CA LYS A 88 -0.75 4.52 3.85
C LYS A 88 -0.64 4.95 2.39
N TRP A 89 -0.32 4.02 1.51
CA TRP A 89 -0.09 4.31 0.10
C TRP A 89 -0.93 3.36 -0.75
N ALA A 90 -1.75 3.93 -1.63
CA ALA A 90 -2.43 3.19 -2.68
C ALA A 90 -1.71 3.43 -4.00
N LEU A 91 -1.27 2.36 -4.65
CA LEU A 91 -0.59 2.42 -5.95
C LEU A 91 -1.45 1.70 -6.98
N VAL A 92 -1.86 2.42 -8.03
CA VAL A 92 -2.65 1.84 -9.12
C VAL A 92 -1.83 1.84 -10.39
N PHE A 93 -1.58 0.65 -10.92
CA PHE A 93 -0.90 0.44 -12.20
C PHE A 93 -1.96 0.28 -13.29
N ALA A 94 -1.91 1.09 -14.34
CA ALA A 94 -2.81 1.07 -15.48
C ALA A 94 -2.05 0.75 -16.78
N GLY A 95 -2.17 -0.49 -17.26
CA GLY A 95 -1.37 -0.94 -18.40
C GLY A 95 0.12 -0.93 -18.07
N THR A 96 0.91 -0.15 -18.82
CA THR A 96 2.35 0.09 -18.56
C THR A 96 2.61 1.34 -17.72
N ASP A 97 1.57 2.14 -17.44
CA ASP A 97 1.67 3.41 -16.71
C ASP A 97 1.19 3.23 -15.25
N ALA A 98 1.55 4.14 -14.35
CA ALA A 98 1.16 4.08 -12.94
C ALA A 98 0.69 5.44 -12.42
N ALA A 99 -0.37 5.46 -11.59
CA ALA A 99 -0.89 6.62 -10.88
C ALA A 99 -0.78 6.42 -9.36
N GLU A 100 -0.49 7.51 -8.63
CA GLU A 100 -0.28 7.51 -7.17
C GLU A 100 -1.19 8.53 -6.45
N GLU A 101 -1.69 8.17 -5.26
CA GLU A 101 -2.39 9.09 -4.35
C GLU A 101 -1.76 9.00 -2.94
N ILE A 102 -1.39 10.15 -2.37
CA ILE A 102 -0.76 10.26 -1.04
C ILE A 102 -1.77 10.86 -0.07
N LYS A 103 -2.07 10.16 1.04
CA LYS A 103 -2.90 10.67 2.15
C LYS A 103 -2.10 10.81 3.44
#